data_AF-A0AAN0YHR8-F1
#
_entry.id   AF-A0AAN0YHR8-F1
#
_cell.length_a   1.000
_cell.length_b   1.000
_cell.length_c   1.000
_cell.angle_alpha   90.00
_cell.angle_beta   90.00
_cell.angle_gamma   90.00
#
_symmetry.space_group_name_H-M   'P 1'
#
loop_
_entity.id
_entity.type
_entity.pdbx_description
1 polymer ?
#
loop_
_entity_poly.entity_id
_entity_poly.type
_entity_poly.pdbx_seq_one_letter_code
_entity_poly.pdbx_strand_id
1 'polypeptide(L)'
;MSLPKLTELDFLPYIDADGAIAPTLGGKIGLYGIFDGSQTLCYVGYSRDVSKSLQQHLIRCPEQCHWVKIFQCDRPSRTLLEEMRAAWLAENGTVPTGNGEAESLWTQPIDIKEDLPPAEREALQQSTELEMVKHLKNYARQREATIKEYLIGRGLKIDLRFQPKLKEQGLLDLK
;
A
#
# COMPACT_ATOMS: atom_id res chain seq x y z
N MET A 1 9.82 4.45 28.91
CA MET A 1 9.00 3.34 28.38
C MET A 1 9.88 2.55 27.44
N SER A 2 9.84 1.22 27.48
CA SER A 2 10.48 0.39 26.45
C SER A 2 9.67 0.50 25.15
N LEU A 3 10.36 0.64 24.02
CA LEU A 3 9.73 0.59 22.72
C LEU A 3 9.21 -0.83 22.45
N PRO A 4 8.04 -0.98 21.80
CA PRO A 4 7.50 -2.28 21.45
C PRO A 4 8.44 -2.98 20.46
N LYS A 5 8.73 -4.26 20.68
CA LYS A 5 9.52 -5.05 19.72
C LYS A 5 8.67 -5.69 18.66
N LEU A 6 9.21 -5.79 17.45
CA LEU A 6 8.53 -6.41 16.31
C LEU A 6 8.31 -7.92 16.55
N THR A 7 9.28 -8.58 17.19
CA THR A 7 9.24 -10.01 17.52
C THR A 7 8.18 -10.37 18.55
N GLU A 8 7.81 -9.43 19.42
CA GLU A 8 6.83 -9.64 20.50
C GLU A 8 5.37 -9.49 20.03
N LEU A 9 5.15 -8.97 18.81
CA LEU A 9 3.81 -8.78 18.25
C LEU A 9 3.36 -9.98 17.43
N ASP A 10 2.06 -10.28 17.50
CA ASP A 10 1.44 -11.34 16.72
C ASP A 10 1.30 -10.96 15.25
N PHE A 11 1.46 -11.96 14.38
CA PHE A 11 1.10 -11.83 12.97
C PHE A 11 -0.41 -11.86 12.81
N LEU A 12 -0.94 -10.83 12.16
CA LEU A 12 -2.33 -10.78 11.73
C LEU A 12 -2.38 -11.00 10.21
N PRO A 13 -3.36 -11.75 9.69
CA PRO A 13 -3.56 -11.84 8.26
C PRO A 13 -3.91 -10.46 7.70
N TYR A 14 -3.36 -10.10 6.54
CA TYR A 14 -3.59 -8.80 5.93
C TYR A 14 -5.05 -8.62 5.50
N ILE A 15 -5.61 -9.68 4.91
CA ILE A 15 -7.03 -9.85 4.62
C ILE A 15 -7.51 -10.96 5.55
N ASP A 16 -8.42 -10.64 6.46
CA ASP A 16 -8.94 -11.61 7.43
C ASP A 16 -9.94 -12.60 6.80
N ALA A 17 -10.41 -13.56 7.59
CA ALA A 17 -11.36 -14.59 7.14
C ALA A 17 -12.70 -14.01 6.66
N ASP A 18 -13.07 -12.82 7.14
CA ASP A 18 -14.27 -12.12 6.73
C ASP A 18 -14.06 -11.35 5.41
N GLY A 19 -12.81 -11.19 4.96
CA GLY A 19 -12.43 -10.46 3.77
C GLY A 19 -12.22 -8.96 4.02
N ALA A 20 -12.00 -8.57 5.27
CA ALA A 20 -11.73 -7.21 5.70
C ALA A 20 -10.23 -6.98 5.95
N ILE A 21 -9.83 -5.70 5.94
CA ILE A 21 -8.45 -5.28 6.22
C ILE A 21 -8.46 -4.56 7.57
N ALA A 22 -7.93 -5.25 8.59
CA ALA A 22 -7.78 -4.74 9.94
C ALA A 22 -8.98 -3.88 10.42
N PRO A 23 -10.21 -4.42 10.41
CA PRO A 23 -11.45 -3.64 10.62
C PRO A 23 -11.50 -2.95 11.99
N THR A 24 -10.78 -3.49 12.99
CA THR A 24 -10.72 -2.95 14.36
C THR A 24 -9.77 -1.74 14.50
N LEU A 25 -9.11 -1.32 13.41
CA LEU A 25 -8.08 -0.27 13.39
C LEU A 25 -8.47 1.02 12.69
N GLY A 26 -9.72 1.14 12.23
CA GLY A 26 -10.20 2.38 11.60
C GLY A 26 -10.00 3.60 12.50
N GLY A 27 -9.35 4.64 11.96
CA GLY A 27 -9.10 5.90 12.69
C GLY A 27 -8.10 5.80 13.85
N LYS A 28 -7.38 4.68 13.98
CA LYS A 28 -6.35 4.52 15.02
C LYS A 28 -4.98 4.91 14.51
N ILE A 29 -4.23 5.59 15.38
CA ILE A 29 -2.82 5.93 15.17
C ILE A 29 -1.96 4.73 15.59
N GLY A 30 -1.00 4.37 14.77
CA GLY A 30 -0.12 3.25 15.10
C GLY A 30 1.05 3.07 14.14
N LEU A 31 1.96 2.20 14.57
CA LEU A 31 3.06 1.66 13.80
C LEU A 31 2.66 0.27 13.29
N TYR A 32 3.06 -0.06 12.08
CA TYR A 32 2.78 -1.34 11.46
C TYR A 32 3.95 -1.82 10.60
N GLY A 33 4.10 -3.14 10.53
CA GLY A 33 5.05 -3.85 9.69
C GLY A 33 4.28 -4.77 8.77
N ILE A 34 4.57 -4.72 7.47
CA ILE A 34 3.94 -5.52 6.43
C ILE A 34 4.91 -6.60 5.98
N PHE A 35 4.40 -7.81 5.81
CA PHE A 35 5.20 -8.98 5.49
C PHE A 35 4.58 -9.79 4.35
N ASP A 36 5.44 -10.41 3.55
CA ASP A 36 5.07 -11.30 2.44
C ASP A 36 4.57 -12.67 2.92
N GLY A 37 4.20 -13.55 1.99
CA GLY A 37 3.69 -14.89 2.30
C GLY A 37 4.65 -15.76 3.13
N SER A 38 5.95 -15.47 3.10
CA SER A 38 7.00 -16.15 3.85
C SER A 38 7.29 -15.50 5.21
N GLN A 39 6.48 -14.51 5.62
CA GLN A 39 6.68 -13.70 6.82
C GLN A 39 8.00 -12.90 6.80
N THR A 40 8.50 -12.54 5.62
CA THR A 40 9.64 -11.63 5.47
C THR A 40 9.16 -10.19 5.51
N LEU A 41 9.83 -9.33 6.30
CA LEU A 41 9.44 -7.93 6.44
C LEU A 41 9.67 -7.18 5.11
N CYS A 42 8.61 -6.59 4.57
CA CYS A 42 8.64 -5.84 3.31
C CYS A 42 8.58 -4.33 3.52
N TYR A 43 7.89 -3.88 4.58
CA TYR A 43 7.69 -2.45 4.85
C TYR A 43 7.37 -2.19 6.33
N VAL A 44 7.90 -1.11 6.89
CA VAL A 44 7.53 -0.53 8.19
C VAL A 44 7.07 0.90 7.98
N GLY A 45 5.88 1.22 8.48
CA GLY A 45 5.35 2.58 8.47
C GLY A 45 4.48 2.86 9.68
N TYR A 46 4.18 4.14 9.87
CA TYR A 46 3.22 4.58 10.86
C TYR A 46 2.18 5.46 10.19
N SER A 47 0.99 5.55 10.79
CA SER A 47 -0.09 6.39 10.26
C SER A 47 -0.99 6.87 11.37
N ARG A 48 -1.68 7.98 11.12
CA ARG A 48 -2.79 8.44 11.96
C ARG A 48 -4.08 7.65 11.70
N ASP A 49 -4.14 6.93 10.59
CA ASP A 49 -5.19 5.99 10.24
C ASP A 49 -4.54 4.76 9.60
N VAL A 50 -4.22 3.78 10.45
CA VAL A 50 -3.54 2.55 10.02
C VAL A 50 -4.38 1.81 8.97
N SER A 51 -5.69 1.73 9.13
CA SER A 51 -6.56 1.04 8.17
C SER A 51 -6.48 1.67 6.78
N LYS A 52 -6.52 3.01 6.68
CA LYS A 52 -6.37 3.70 5.39
C LYS A 52 -5.01 3.42 4.75
N SER A 53 -3.93 3.48 5.52
CA SER A 53 -2.59 3.21 4.98
C SER A 53 -2.43 1.77 4.52
N LEU A 54 -2.96 0.79 5.24
CA LEU A 54 -2.93 -0.61 4.80
C LEU A 54 -3.73 -0.80 3.50
N GLN A 55 -4.90 -0.18 3.35
CA GLN A 55 -5.63 -0.23 2.08
C GLN A 55 -4.82 0.33 0.90
N GLN A 56 -4.08 1.42 1.12
CA GLN A 56 -3.22 2.02 0.10
C GLN A 56 -2.04 1.11 -0.26
N HIS A 57 -1.36 0.55 0.73
CA HIS A 57 -0.27 -0.41 0.49
C HIS A 57 -0.76 -1.64 -0.26
N LEU A 58 -1.96 -2.15 0.07
CA LEU A 58 -2.52 -3.32 -0.59
C LEU A 58 -2.76 -3.11 -2.08
N ILE A 59 -3.25 -1.95 -2.52
CA ILE A 59 -3.44 -1.72 -3.95
C ILE A 59 -2.12 -1.53 -4.70
N ARG A 60 -1.08 -1.04 -4.02
CA ARG A 60 0.22 -0.70 -4.59
C ARG A 60 1.15 -1.91 -4.69
N CYS A 61 1.26 -2.66 -3.61
CA CYS A 61 2.15 -3.82 -3.45
C CYS A 61 1.35 -5.06 -3.01
N PRO A 62 0.35 -5.51 -3.80
CA PRO A 62 -0.61 -6.53 -3.38
C PRO A 62 0.02 -7.90 -3.13
N GLU A 63 1.16 -8.22 -3.75
CA GLU A 63 1.86 -9.49 -3.56
C GLU A 63 2.73 -9.51 -2.28
N GLN A 64 3.10 -8.34 -1.76
CA GLN A 64 3.90 -8.23 -0.53
C GLN A 64 3.03 -8.05 0.72
N CYS A 65 1.71 -7.94 0.57
CA CYS A 65 0.76 -7.67 1.65
C CYS A 65 0.05 -8.97 2.10
N HIS A 66 0.74 -9.85 2.84
CA HIS A 66 0.17 -11.11 3.34
C HIS A 66 -0.08 -11.11 4.85
N TRP A 67 0.86 -10.58 5.62
CA TRP A 67 0.73 -10.44 7.06
C TRP A 67 1.04 -9.02 7.50
N VAL A 68 0.53 -8.67 8.67
CA VAL A 68 0.80 -7.40 9.32
C VAL A 68 1.02 -7.59 10.81
N LYS A 69 2.00 -6.88 11.35
CA LYS A 69 2.18 -6.69 12.80
C LYS A 69 1.88 -5.25 13.13
N ILE A 70 1.16 -4.99 14.22
CA ILE A 70 0.63 -3.66 14.51
C ILE A 70 0.79 -3.31 15.98
N PHE A 71 1.26 -2.09 16.22
CA PHE A 71 1.29 -1.46 17.52
C PHE A 71 0.44 -0.19 17.52
N GLN A 72 -0.58 -0.16 18.37
CA GLN A 72 -1.39 1.04 18.60
C GLN A 72 -0.70 1.95 19.60
N CYS A 73 -0.65 3.25 19.29
CA CYS A 73 -0.02 4.23 20.17
C CYS A 73 -1.07 5.18 20.74
N ASP A 74 -1.28 5.15 22.06
CA ASP A 74 -2.27 5.98 22.75
C ASP A 74 -1.89 7.47 22.80
N ARG A 75 -0.58 7.76 22.85
CA ARG A 75 -0.04 9.14 22.92
C ARG A 75 1.07 9.33 21.89
N PRO A 76 0.73 9.37 20.60
CA PRO A 76 1.71 9.44 19.54
C PRO A 76 2.31 10.84 19.47
N SER A 77 3.63 10.90 19.36
CA SER A 77 4.34 12.05 18.82
C SER A 77 5.05 11.60 17.55
N ARG A 78 5.30 12.53 16.61
CA ARG A 78 6.04 12.21 15.39
C ARG A 78 7.41 11.61 15.74
N THR A 79 8.11 12.20 16.70
CA THR A 79 9.41 11.72 17.17
C THR A 79 9.32 10.29 17.69
N LEU A 80 8.32 9.98 18.53
CA LEU A 80 8.14 8.64 19.08
C LEU A 80 7.84 7.60 17.99
N LEU A 81 7.00 7.94 17.02
CA LEU A 81 6.67 7.03 15.92
C LEU A 81 7.86 6.75 15.00
N GLU A 82 8.69 7.76 14.73
CA GLU A 82 9.95 7.61 13.98
C GLU A 82 10.97 6.78 14.76
N GLU A 83 11.12 7.01 16.06
CA GLU A 83 12.00 6.20 16.93
C GLU A 83 11.56 4.73 16.95
N MET A 84 10.26 4.45 17.09
CA MET A 84 9.75 3.08 17.05
C MET A 84 9.94 2.44 15.66
N ARG A 85 9.71 3.19 14.58
CA ARG A 85 9.97 2.72 13.21
C ARG A 85 11.44 2.37 13.02
N ALA A 86 12.36 3.24 13.43
CA ALA A 86 13.79 2.99 13.36
C ALA A 86 14.19 1.76 14.20
N ALA A 87 13.59 1.58 15.38
CA ALA A 87 13.82 0.41 16.21
C ALA A 87 13.39 -0.89 15.52
N TRP A 88 12.23 -0.93 14.84
CA TRP A 88 11.79 -2.12 14.10
C TRP A 88 12.67 -2.42 12.88
N LEU A 89 13.11 -1.40 12.16
CA LEU A 89 14.05 -1.56 11.04
C LEU A 89 15.40 -2.09 11.52
N ALA A 90 15.91 -1.60 12.66
CA ALA A 90 17.13 -2.10 13.26
C ALA A 90 16.98 -3.53 13.80
N GLU A 91 15.84 -3.86 14.42
CA GLU A 91 15.52 -5.20 14.90
C GLU A 91 15.46 -6.23 13.76
N ASN A 92 14.97 -5.84 12.58
CA ASN A 92 14.95 -6.69 11.39
C ASN A 92 16.37 -6.99 10.84
N GLY A 93 17.39 -6.22 11.23
CA GLY A 93 18.78 -6.38 10.83
C GLY A 93 19.11 -5.91 9.40
N THR A 94 18.12 -5.87 8.51
CA THR A 94 18.22 -5.30 7.16
C THR A 94 17.09 -4.32 6.90
N VAL A 95 17.35 -3.30 6.08
CA VAL A 95 16.30 -2.39 5.62
C VAL A 95 15.49 -3.10 4.52
N PRO A 96 14.18 -3.31 4.70
CA PRO A 96 13.34 -3.85 3.63
C PRO A 96 13.37 -2.96 2.40
N THR A 97 13.26 -3.55 1.21
CA THR A 97 13.26 -2.79 -0.06
C THR A 97 12.17 -1.72 -0.08
N GLY A 98 10.99 -1.99 0.50
CA GLY A 98 9.90 -1.02 0.63
C GLY A 98 10.20 0.18 1.54
N ASN A 99 11.25 0.13 2.35
CA ASN A 99 11.77 1.27 3.11
C ASN A 99 13.10 1.81 2.57
N GLY A 100 13.51 1.34 1.40
CA GLY A 100 14.72 1.76 0.70
C GLY A 100 14.43 2.02 -0.77
N GLU A 101 15.10 1.29 -1.67
CA GLU A 101 15.04 1.52 -3.12
C GLU A 101 13.64 1.46 -3.74
N ALA A 102 12.73 0.69 -3.15
CA ALA A 102 11.37 0.51 -3.63
C ALA A 102 10.33 1.35 -2.86
N GLU A 103 10.76 2.29 -2.00
CA GLU A 103 9.84 3.09 -1.16
C GLU A 103 8.77 3.84 -1.96
N SER A 104 9.11 4.30 -3.18
CA SER A 104 8.16 4.96 -4.07
C SER A 104 6.97 4.07 -4.42
N LEU A 105 7.19 2.76 -4.63
CA LEU A 105 6.11 1.80 -4.91
C LEU A 105 5.12 1.69 -3.74
N TRP A 106 5.58 1.87 -2.50
CA TRP A 106 4.72 1.79 -1.31
C TRP A 106 4.03 3.12 -1.00
N THR A 107 4.67 4.25 -1.31
CA THR A 107 4.24 5.57 -0.83
C THR A 107 3.52 6.41 -1.87
N GLN A 108 3.80 6.21 -3.16
CA GLN A 108 3.22 7.00 -4.25
C GLN A 108 1.99 6.34 -4.87
N PRO A 109 1.09 7.13 -5.50
CA PRO A 109 0.09 6.60 -6.42
C PRO A 109 0.75 5.73 -7.50
N ILE A 110 0.02 4.71 -7.95
CA ILE A 110 0.48 3.84 -9.04
C ILE A 110 0.44 4.66 -10.34
N ASP A 111 1.59 4.85 -10.99
CA ASP A 111 1.65 5.46 -12.32
C ASP A 111 1.57 4.36 -13.39
N ILE A 112 0.42 4.30 -14.07
CA ILE A 112 0.19 3.28 -15.10
C ILE A 112 1.10 3.46 -16.31
N LYS A 113 1.75 4.62 -16.49
CA LYS A 113 2.65 4.89 -17.62
C LYS A 113 3.93 4.07 -17.55
N GLU A 114 4.37 3.69 -16.35
CA GLU A 114 5.54 2.84 -16.17
C GLU A 114 5.28 1.40 -16.69
N ASP A 115 4.04 0.94 -16.56
CA ASP A 115 3.57 -0.37 -17.01
C ASP A 115 3.18 -0.41 -18.50
N LEU A 116 3.17 0.73 -19.21
CA LEU A 116 2.67 0.78 -20.59
C LEU A 116 3.61 0.08 -21.58
N PRO A 117 3.07 -0.76 -22.50
CA PRO A 117 3.82 -1.28 -23.62
C PRO A 117 4.41 -0.15 -24.48
N PRO A 118 5.56 -0.39 -25.16
CA PRO A 118 6.20 0.63 -26.00
C PRO A 118 5.27 1.25 -27.06
N ALA A 119 4.47 0.44 -27.74
CA ALA A 119 3.52 0.90 -28.75
C ALA A 119 2.48 1.88 -28.17
N GLU A 120 2.04 1.65 -26.93
CA GLU A 120 1.05 2.50 -26.27
C GLU A 120 1.68 3.80 -25.76
N ARG A 121 2.95 3.76 -25.36
CA ARG A 121 3.72 4.98 -25.05
C ARG A 121 3.89 5.87 -26.28
N GLU A 122 4.19 5.29 -27.44
CA GLU A 122 4.29 6.03 -28.70
C GLU A 122 2.94 6.64 -29.11
N ALA A 123 1.84 5.88 -28.98
CA ALA A 123 0.50 6.38 -29.26
C ALA A 123 0.12 7.58 -28.37
N LEU A 124 0.47 7.54 -27.08
CA LEU A 124 0.25 8.68 -26.17
C LEU A 124 1.05 9.92 -26.57
N GLN A 125 2.29 9.77 -27.04
CA GLN A 125 3.14 10.89 -27.45
C GLN A 125 2.61 11.61 -28.70
N GLN A 126 1.93 10.87 -29.58
CA GLN A 126 1.37 11.40 -30.84
C GLN A 126 -0.08 11.89 -30.69
N SER A 127 -0.72 11.63 -29.55
CA SER A 127 -2.11 12.00 -29.27
C SER A 127 -2.28 13.49 -28.97
N THR A 128 -3.46 14.03 -29.29
CA THR A 128 -3.88 15.31 -28.72
C THR A 128 -4.11 15.19 -27.22
N GLU A 129 -4.15 16.32 -26.49
CA GLU A 129 -4.39 16.32 -25.04
C GLU A 129 -5.70 15.60 -24.65
N LEU A 130 -6.77 15.81 -25.41
CA LEU A 130 -8.06 15.16 -25.18
C LEU A 130 -8.02 13.64 -25.42
N GLU A 131 -7.25 13.19 -26.41
CA GLU A 131 -7.06 11.76 -26.68
C GLU A 131 -6.19 11.12 -25.61
N MET A 132 -5.09 11.76 -25.23
CA MET A 132 -4.19 11.32 -24.16
C MET A 132 -4.97 11.06 -22.87
N VAL A 133 -5.83 12.00 -22.44
CA VAL A 133 -6.67 11.84 -21.25
C VAL A 133 -7.60 10.62 -21.37
N LYS A 134 -8.20 10.38 -22.54
CA LYS A 134 -9.07 9.20 -22.76
C LYS A 134 -8.26 7.90 -22.67
N HIS A 135 -7.09 7.85 -23.29
CA HIS A 135 -6.20 6.70 -23.24
C HIS A 135 -5.77 6.40 -21.81
N LEU A 136 -5.22 7.38 -21.09
CA LEU A 136 -4.80 7.23 -19.69
C LEU A 136 -5.95 6.73 -18.80
N LYS A 137 -7.14 7.31 -18.97
CA LYS A 137 -8.32 6.91 -18.19
C LYS A 137 -8.74 5.47 -18.47
N ASN A 138 -8.62 5.00 -19.71
CA ASN A 138 -8.95 3.63 -20.09
C ASN A 138 -7.94 2.63 -19.51
N TYR A 139 -6.64 2.88 -19.66
CA TYR A 139 -5.59 2.04 -19.07
C TYR A 139 -5.69 2.01 -17.54
N ALA A 140 -5.92 3.16 -16.91
CA ALA A 140 -6.11 3.23 -15.46
C ALA A 140 -7.32 2.40 -14.98
N ARG A 141 -8.42 2.40 -15.75
CA ARG A 141 -9.58 1.54 -15.44
C ARG A 141 -9.27 0.06 -15.58
N GLN A 142 -8.53 -0.34 -16.62
CA GLN A 142 -8.11 -1.73 -16.81
C GLN A 142 -7.17 -2.20 -15.69
N ARG A 143 -6.21 -1.36 -15.32
CA ARG A 143 -5.28 -1.66 -14.23
C ARG A 143 -6.00 -1.75 -12.89
N GLU A 144 -6.94 -0.85 -12.60
CA GLU A 144 -7.80 -0.95 -11.41
C GLU A 144 -8.59 -2.26 -11.41
N ALA A 145 -9.22 -2.64 -12.54
CA ALA A 145 -9.99 -3.87 -12.63
C ALA A 145 -9.12 -5.10 -12.33
N THR A 146 -7.90 -5.13 -12.88
CA THR A 146 -6.93 -6.21 -12.64
C THR A 146 -6.54 -6.30 -11.16
N ILE A 147 -6.25 -5.16 -10.52
CA ILE A 147 -5.93 -5.11 -9.08
C ILE A 147 -7.12 -5.61 -8.26
N LYS A 148 -8.34 -5.15 -8.57
CA LYS A 148 -9.56 -5.57 -7.85
C LYS A 148 -9.82 -7.06 -8.01
N GLU A 149 -9.70 -7.59 -9.21
CA GLU A 149 -9.88 -9.02 -9.49
C GLU A 149 -8.87 -9.87 -8.70
N TYR A 150 -7.60 -9.46 -8.70
CA TYR A 150 -6.57 -10.12 -7.90
C TYR A 150 -6.91 -10.11 -6.40
N LEU A 151 -7.29 -8.96 -5.85
CA LEU A 151 -7.61 -8.84 -4.43
C LEU A 151 -8.87 -9.61 -4.04
N ILE A 152 -9.90 -9.64 -4.90
CA ILE A 152 -11.09 -10.49 -4.71
C ILE A 152 -10.69 -11.96 -4.72
N GLY A 153 -9.81 -12.37 -5.63
CA GLY A 153 -9.24 -13.72 -5.66
C GLY A 153 -8.47 -14.09 -4.38
N ARG A 154 -7.87 -13.10 -3.70
CA ARG A 154 -7.25 -13.24 -2.38
C ARG A 154 -8.25 -13.22 -1.20
N GLY A 155 -9.55 -13.09 -1.47
CA GLY A 155 -10.60 -13.11 -0.46
C GLY A 155 -11.06 -11.73 0.03
N LEU A 156 -10.59 -10.63 -0.56
CA LEU A 156 -11.04 -9.29 -0.21
C LEU A 156 -12.53 -9.11 -0.54
N LYS A 157 -13.33 -8.68 0.45
CA LYS A 157 -14.77 -8.42 0.29
C LYS A 157 -15.16 -6.95 0.41
N ILE A 158 -14.25 -6.11 0.90
CA ILE A 158 -14.51 -4.66 1.01
C ILE A 158 -14.31 -3.95 -0.34
N ASP A 159 -15.12 -2.92 -0.60
CA ASP A 159 -15.01 -2.09 -1.80
C ASP A 159 -13.91 -1.03 -1.65
N LEU A 160 -12.83 -1.18 -2.41
CA LEU A 160 -11.76 -0.18 -2.50
C LEU A 160 -12.10 0.88 -3.55
N ARG A 161 -12.32 2.12 -3.08
CA ARG A 161 -12.75 3.24 -3.91
C ARG A 161 -11.57 4.07 -4.41
N PHE A 162 -11.21 3.85 -5.67
CA PHE A 162 -10.19 4.63 -6.38
C PHE A 162 -10.69 6.03 -6.72
N GLN A 163 -9.79 7.02 -6.71
CA GLN A 163 -10.09 8.40 -7.06
C GLN A 163 -10.31 8.56 -8.59
N PRO A 164 -11.51 8.93 -9.06
CA PRO A 164 -11.77 9.00 -10.50
C PRO A 164 -10.95 10.05 -11.25
N LYS A 165 -10.62 11.17 -10.58
CA LYS A 165 -9.85 12.27 -11.18
C LYS A 165 -8.39 11.90 -11.47
N LEU A 166 -7.78 11.08 -10.63
CA LEU A 166 -6.37 10.67 -10.81
C LEU A 166 -6.18 9.83 -12.08
N LYS A 167 -7.22 9.09 -12.50
CA LYS A 167 -7.19 8.29 -13.73
C LYS A 167 -6.95 9.12 -14.99
N GLU A 168 -7.37 10.39 -14.98
CA GLU A 168 -7.14 11.32 -16.10
C GLU A 168 -5.67 11.71 -16.23
N GLN A 169 -4.89 11.54 -15.15
CA GLN A 169 -3.44 11.79 -15.10
C GLN A 169 -2.62 10.49 -15.27
N GLY A 170 -3.28 9.34 -15.45
CA GLY A 170 -2.64 8.03 -15.45
C GLY A 170 -2.24 7.54 -14.06
N LEU A 171 -2.88 8.06 -13.01
CA LEU A 171 -2.57 7.68 -11.63
C LEU A 171 -3.73 6.88 -11.01
N LEU A 172 -3.39 5.91 -10.16
CA LEU A 172 -4.33 5.18 -9.32
C LEU A 172 -3.96 5.34 -7.84
N ASP A 173 -4.92 5.84 -7.06
CA ASP A 173 -4.86 5.87 -5.60
C ASP A 173 -6.27 5.82 -5.01
N LEU A 174 -6.36 5.49 -3.72
CA LEU A 174 -7.61 5.44 -2.98
C LEU A 174 -8.07 6.82 -2.50
N LYS A 175 -9.38 6.96 -2.26
CA LYS A 175 -10.00 8.20 -1.76
C LYS A 175 -9.67 8.50 -0.29
#